data_AF-A0A8D8MQH6-F1
#
_entry.id   AF-A0A8D8MQH6-F1
#
_cell.length_a   1.000
_cell.length_b   1.000
_cell.length_c   1.000
_cell.angle_alpha   90.00
_cell.angle_beta   90.00
_cell.angle_gamma   90.00
#
_symmetry.space_group_name_H-M   'P 1'
#
loop_
_entity.id
_entity.type
_entity.pdbx_description
1 polymer ?
#
loop_
_entity_poly.entity_id
_entity_poly.type
_entity_poly.pdbx_seq_one_letter_code
_entity_poly.pdbx_strand_id
1 'polypeptide(L)'
;TFFSPAFFQQIFSPLDNMLYVNLPSTMSHEASKHSFISLLEFAEEKLECDGVVLCIRKDRLDRPNLVRTFSFVGFQPVSPKSPLTPPHIEAEQKAEYLFMVYNIEE
;
A
#
# COMPACT_ATOMS: atom_id res chain seq x y z
N THR A 1 -10.57 19.91 -4.85
CA THR A 1 -11.23 19.07 -3.83
C THR A 1 -11.50 17.69 -4.41
N PHE A 2 -10.48 16.83 -4.45
CA PHE A 2 -10.58 15.48 -5.03
C PHE A 2 -9.93 14.48 -4.08
N PHE A 3 -10.36 14.44 -2.84
CA PHE A 3 -10.04 13.33 -1.95
C PHE A 3 -11.34 12.94 -1.25
N SER A 4 -12.05 11.99 -1.86
CA SER A 4 -13.14 11.29 -1.21
C SER A 4 -12.52 10.38 -0.13
N PRO A 5 -12.91 10.52 1.15
CA PRO A 5 -12.34 9.72 2.25
C PRO A 5 -12.60 8.20 2.15
N ALA A 6 -13.38 7.76 1.16
CA ALA A 6 -13.85 6.39 1.05
C ALA A 6 -12.88 5.42 0.34
N PHE A 7 -11.78 5.90 -0.25
CA PHE A 7 -10.97 5.05 -1.14
C PHE A 7 -9.69 4.48 -0.53
N PHE A 8 -9.19 5.05 0.56
CA PHE A 8 -7.99 4.56 1.24
C PHE A 8 -8.19 4.60 2.75
N GLN A 9 -8.39 3.43 3.37
CA GLN A 9 -8.15 3.30 4.81
C GLN A 9 -6.63 3.33 5.00
N GLN A 10 -6.10 4.55 5.07
CA GLN A 10 -4.69 4.86 5.17
C GLN A 10 -4.37 5.00 6.66
N ILE A 11 -3.63 4.04 7.20
CA ILE A 11 -3.23 4.05 8.61
C ILE A 11 -1.75 4.42 8.65
N PHE A 12 -1.45 5.60 9.17
CA PHE A 12 -0.08 6.05 9.39
C PHE A 12 0.44 5.45 10.72
N SER A 13 1.56 4.73 10.69
CA SER A 13 2.22 4.23 11.90
C SER A 13 3.38 5.18 12.25
N PRO A 14 3.26 6.00 13.31
CA PRO A 14 4.34 6.91 13.69
C PRO A 14 5.60 6.20 14.25
N LEU A 15 5.55 4.87 14.43
CA LEU A 15 6.68 4.09 14.95
C LEU A 15 7.69 3.71 13.87
N ASP A 16 7.24 3.56 12.61
CA ASP A 16 8.08 3.09 11.50
C ASP A 16 8.22 4.14 10.39
N ASN A 17 7.59 5.31 10.55
CA ASN A 17 7.45 6.34 9.51
C ASN A 17 6.95 5.78 8.16
N MET A 18 6.15 4.72 8.21
CA MET A 18 5.61 4.02 7.04
C MET A 18 4.13 4.32 6.84
N LEU A 19 3.76 4.46 5.57
CA LEU A 19 2.39 4.64 5.14
C LEU A 19 1.75 3.31 4.74
N TYR A 20 0.72 2.86 5.47
CA TYR A 20 0.02 1.62 5.12
C TYR A 20 -1.24 1.91 4.27
N VAL A 21 -1.32 1.26 3.11
CA VAL A 21 -2.33 1.53 2.08
C VAL A 21 -3.07 0.24 1.73
N ASN A 22 -4.34 0.16 2.14
CA ASN A 22 -5.23 -0.93 1.73
C ASN A 22 -5.71 -0.72 0.29
N LEU A 23 -5.44 -1.68 -0.59
CA LEU A 23 -5.89 -1.62 -1.97
C LEU A 23 -7.35 -2.07 -2.10
N PRO A 24 -8.23 -1.25 -2.69
CA PRO A 24 -9.66 -1.57 -2.80
C PRO A 24 -9.90 -2.74 -3.73
N SER A 25 -10.94 -3.53 -3.45
CA SER A 25 -11.27 -4.79 -4.14
C SER A 25 -11.43 -4.67 -5.66
N THR A 26 -11.76 -3.48 -6.16
CA THR A 26 -11.90 -3.17 -7.59
C THR A 26 -11.18 -1.87 -7.90
N MET A 27 -10.11 -1.91 -8.68
CA MET A 27 -9.40 -0.73 -9.20
C MET A 27 -9.79 -0.49 -10.66
N SER A 28 -10.45 0.64 -10.94
CA SER A 28 -10.64 1.12 -12.31
C SER A 28 -9.29 1.59 -12.87
N HIS A 29 -8.84 0.97 -13.97
CA HIS A 29 -7.44 0.93 -14.38
C HIS A 29 -6.81 2.29 -14.77
N GLU A 30 -7.61 3.26 -15.23
CA GLU A 30 -7.09 4.59 -15.62
C GLU A 30 -6.98 5.54 -14.43
N ALA A 31 -8.03 5.63 -13.61
CA ALA A 31 -8.04 6.48 -12.43
C ALA A 31 -7.02 6.01 -11.37
N SER A 32 -6.77 4.69 -11.30
CA SER A 32 -5.91 4.11 -10.27
C SER A 32 -4.44 4.51 -10.36
N LYS A 33 -3.88 4.72 -11.57
CA LYS A 33 -2.45 5.01 -11.73
C LYS A 33 -2.10 6.43 -11.31
N HIS A 34 -2.85 7.42 -11.80
CA HIS A 34 -2.65 8.82 -11.40
C HIS A 34 -2.91 9.01 -9.92
N SER A 35 -3.99 8.42 -9.37
CA SER A 35 -4.24 8.47 -7.93
C SER A 35 -3.13 7.82 -7.11
N PHE A 36 -2.47 6.78 -7.63
CA PHE A 36 -1.37 6.13 -6.93
C PHE A 36 -0.09 6.95 -6.94
N ILE A 37 0.27 7.55 -8.07
CA ILE A 37 1.42 8.47 -8.16
C ILE A 37 1.22 9.65 -7.20
N SER A 38 0.04 10.28 -7.23
CA SER A 38 -0.26 11.37 -6.28
C SER A 38 -0.26 10.93 -4.82
N LEU A 39 -0.54 9.66 -4.53
CA LEU A 39 -0.40 9.12 -3.17
C LEU A 39 1.08 9.00 -2.76
N LEU A 40 1.97 8.59 -3.67
CA LEU A 40 3.41 8.53 -3.41
C LEU A 40 3.98 9.94 -3.22
N GLU A 41 3.64 10.88 -4.10
CA GLU A 41 4.02 12.30 -3.96
C GLU A 41 3.54 12.89 -2.63
N PHE A 42 2.33 12.54 -2.19
CA PHE A 42 1.82 12.97 -0.89
C PHE A 42 2.58 12.32 0.28
N ALA A 43 2.92 11.03 0.17
CA ALA A 43 3.68 10.32 1.19
C ALA A 43 5.09 10.91 1.38
N GLU A 44 5.72 11.30 0.27
CA GLU A 44 7.04 11.92 0.24
C GLU A 44 6.98 13.39 0.69
N GLU A 45 6.22 14.25 0.00
CA GLU A 45 6.29 15.71 0.22
C GLU A 45 5.51 16.23 1.43
N LYS A 46 4.48 15.50 1.88
CA LYS A 46 3.55 16.01 2.92
C LYS A 46 3.66 15.24 4.21
N LEU A 47 3.87 13.92 4.12
CA LEU A 47 4.04 13.07 5.28
C LEU A 47 5.50 12.80 5.62
N GLU A 48 6.44 13.06 4.70
CA GLU A 48 7.88 12.78 4.88
C GLU A 48 8.12 11.34 5.37
N CYS A 49 7.40 10.38 4.76
CA CYS A 49 7.49 8.96 5.13
C CYS A 49 8.79 8.33 4.62
N ASP A 50 9.32 7.34 5.34
CA ASP A 50 10.45 6.53 4.88
C ASP A 50 10.01 5.53 3.77
N GLY A 51 8.71 5.25 3.69
CA GLY A 51 8.17 4.34 2.68
C GLY A 51 6.68 4.07 2.77
N VAL A 52 6.21 3.27 1.82
CA VAL A 52 4.80 2.92 1.62
C VAL A 52 4.64 1.41 1.59
N VAL A 53 3.70 0.90 2.40
CA VAL A 53 3.33 -0.52 2.43
C VAL A 53 1.94 -0.69 1.85
N LEU A 54 1.84 -1.40 0.72
CA LEU A 54 0.58 -1.80 0.10
C LEU A 54 0.08 -3.12 0.69
N CYS A 55 -1.19 -3.15 1.05
CA CYS A 55 -1.91 -4.33 1.54
C CYS A 55 -2.89 -4.79 0.46
N ILE A 56 -2.63 -5.95 -0.15
CA ILE A 56 -3.45 -6.56 -1.21
C ILE A 56 -4.18 -7.78 -0.66
N ARG A 57 -5.51 -7.80 -0.71
CA ARG A 57 -6.28 -9.00 -0.32
C ARG A 57 -5.98 -10.19 -1.25
N LYS A 58 -5.78 -11.37 -0.69
CA LYS A 58 -5.43 -12.59 -1.42
C LYS A 58 -6.57 -13.16 -2.26
N ASP A 59 -7.81 -12.82 -1.93
CA ASP A 59 -9.03 -13.25 -2.62
C ASP A 59 -9.26 -12.54 -3.96
N ARG A 60 -8.42 -11.56 -4.30
CA ARG A 60 -8.48 -10.82 -5.57
C ARG A 60 -8.03 -11.67 -6.75
N LEU A 61 -8.86 -11.71 -7.79
CA LEU A 61 -8.56 -12.39 -9.06
C LEU A 61 -7.45 -11.68 -9.87
N ASP A 62 -7.36 -10.35 -9.75
CA ASP A 62 -6.38 -9.51 -10.45
C ASP A 62 -5.03 -9.41 -9.71
N ARG A 63 -4.88 -10.09 -8.56
CA ARG A 63 -3.68 -10.07 -7.72
C ARG A 63 -2.36 -10.27 -8.50
N PRO A 64 -2.21 -11.27 -9.41
CA PRO A 64 -0.95 -11.47 -10.13
C PRO A 64 -0.56 -10.26 -10.99
N ASN A 65 -1.56 -9.57 -11.57
CA ASN A 65 -1.33 -8.39 -12.39
C ASN A 65 -0.95 -7.19 -11.52
N LEU A 66 -1.57 -7.03 -10.36
CA LEU A 66 -1.21 -5.98 -9.41
C LEU A 66 0.21 -6.16 -8.90
N VAL A 67 0.58 -7.36 -8.44
CA VAL A 67 1.93 -7.65 -7.96
C VAL A 67 2.95 -7.35 -9.04
N ARG A 68 2.71 -7.83 -10.28
CA ARG A 68 3.59 -7.53 -11.41
C ARG A 68 3.72 -6.02 -11.65
N THR A 69 2.60 -5.30 -11.64
CA THR A 69 2.58 -3.85 -11.89
C THR A 69 3.34 -3.08 -10.82
N PHE A 70 3.07 -3.34 -9.54
CA PHE A 70 3.74 -2.66 -8.45
C PHE A 70 5.22 -3.04 -8.36
N SER A 71 5.59 -4.29 -8.68
CA SER A 71 7.00 -4.67 -8.81
C SER A 71 7.75 -3.93 -9.91
N PHE A 72 7.09 -3.60 -11.03
CA PHE A 72 7.71 -2.73 -12.04
C PHE A 72 7.91 -1.29 -11.57
N VAL A 73 7.08 -0.80 -10.64
CA VAL A 73 7.23 0.52 -10.03
C VAL A 73 8.35 0.55 -8.99
N GLY A 74 8.76 -0.61 -8.47
CA GLY A 74 9.82 -0.73 -7.45
C GLY A 74 9.35 -1.35 -6.14
N PHE A 75 8.07 -1.73 -6.04
CA PHE A 75 7.56 -2.40 -4.83
C PHE A 75 8.10 -3.83 -4.70
N GLN A 76 8.53 -4.18 -3.50
CA GLN A 76 9.04 -5.50 -3.17
C GLN A 76 8.07 -6.26 -2.25
N PRO A 77 7.81 -7.56 -2.49
CA PRO A 77 6.94 -8.34 -1.63
C PRO A 77 7.57 -8.54 -0.24
N VAL A 78 6.75 -8.42 0.80
CA VAL A 78 7.17 -8.57 2.20
C VAL A 78 6.49 -9.77 2.84
N SER A 79 7.23 -10.49 3.68
CA SER A 79 6.68 -11.58 4.49
C SER A 79 5.61 -11.04 5.46
N PRO A 80 4.45 -11.70 5.60
CA PRO A 80 3.44 -11.35 6.61
C PRO A 80 3.94 -11.38 8.06
N LYS A 81 5.11 -12.00 8.30
CA LYS A 81 5.79 -12.08 9.61
C LYS A 81 6.85 -10.99 9.80
N SER A 82 7.04 -10.11 8.80
CA SER A 82 8.00 -9.02 8.87
C SER A 82 7.55 -7.96 9.88
N PRO A 83 8.48 -7.28 10.57
CA PRO A 83 8.15 -6.11 11.41
C PRO A 83 7.48 -4.99 10.61
N LEU A 84 7.72 -4.91 9.29
CA LEU A 84 7.10 -3.93 8.38
C LEU A 84 5.61 -4.22 8.06
N THR A 85 4.99 -5.16 8.75
CA THR A 85 3.57 -5.45 8.58
C THR A 85 2.75 -4.65 9.58
N PRO A 86 1.59 -4.10 9.17
CA PRO A 86 0.81 -3.21 10.01
C PRO A 86 0.54 -3.84 11.39
N PRO A 87 0.96 -3.21 12.50
CA PRO A 87 0.87 -3.80 13.84
C PRO A 87 -0.55 -3.88 14.36
N HIS A 88 -1.47 -3.08 13.79
CA HIS A 88 -2.88 -3.03 14.17
C HIS A 88 -3.74 -4.12 13.51
N ILE A 89 -3.20 -4.91 12.58
CA ILE A 89 -3.92 -6.03 11.96
C ILE A 89 -3.59 -7.29 12.75
N GLU A 90 -4.61 -8.00 13.22
CA GLU A 90 -4.46 -9.28 13.90
C GLU A 90 -3.76 -10.31 13.02
N ALA A 91 -3.01 -11.24 13.62
CA ALA A 91 -2.21 -12.23 12.89
C ALA A 91 -3.03 -13.08 11.91
N GLU A 92 -4.29 -13.38 12.28
CA GLU A 92 -5.25 -14.13 11.46
C GLU A 92 -5.66 -13.35 10.22
N GLN A 93 -5.91 -12.05 10.37
CA GLN A 93 -6.23 -11.16 9.25
C GLN A 93 -5.01 -10.91 8.36
N LYS A 94 -3.79 -10.83 8.91
CA LYS A 94 -2.56 -10.73 8.10
C LYS A 94 -2.41 -11.90 7.12
N ALA A 95 -2.96 -13.07 7.43
CA ALA A 95 -2.94 -14.22 6.54
C ALA A 95 -3.80 -14.01 5.27
N GLU A 96 -4.76 -13.09 5.28
CA GLU A 96 -5.60 -12.75 4.13
C GLU A 96 -4.97 -11.72 3.19
N TYR A 97 -3.87 -11.08 3.59
CA TYR A 97 -3.21 -10.04 2.80
C TYR A 97 -1.84 -10.47 2.30
N LEU A 98 -1.47 -9.92 1.16
CA LEU A 98 -0.11 -9.86 0.65
C LEU A 98 0.37 -8.42 0.83
N PHE A 99 1.57 -8.27 1.38
CA PHE A 99 2.18 -6.97 1.61
C PHE A 99 3.28 -6.70 0.59
N MET A 100 3.33 -5.47 0.08
CA MET A 100 4.44 -5.00 -0.74
C MET A 100 4.94 -3.67 -0.20
N VAL A 101 6.26 -3.47 -0.13
CA VAL A 101 6.88 -2.24 0.37
C VAL A 101 7.57 -1.48 -0.76
N TYR A 102 7.49 -0.17 -0.70
CA TYR A 102 8.28 0.77 -1.49
C TYR A 102 8.99 1.69 -0.53
N ASN A 103 10.32 1.75 -0.62
CA ASN A 103 11.11 2.67 0.16
C ASN A 103 11.22 3.97 -0.64
N ILE A 104 10.93 5.10 -0.01
CA ILE A 104 11.15 6.41 -0.61
C ILE A 104 12.65 6.68 -0.40
N GLU A 105 13.45 6.55 -1.45
CA GLU A 105 14.86 6.92 -1.40
C GLU A 105 14.96 8.46 -1.35
N GLU A 106 15.77 9.01 -0.42
CA GLU A 106 16.10 10.44 -0.37
C GLU A 106 16.82 10.95 -1.62
#